data_AF-A0A8T0KKN2-F1
#
_entry.id   AF-A0A8T0KKN2-F1
#
_cell.length_a   1.000
_cell.length_b   1.000
_cell.length_c   1.000
_cell.angle_alpha   90.00
_cell.angle_beta   90.00
_cell.angle_gamma   90.00
#
_symmetry.space_group_name_H-M   'P 1'
#
loop_
_entity.id
_entity.type
_entity.pdbx_description
1 polymer ?
#
loop_
_entity_poly.entity_id
_entity_poly.type
_entity_poly.pdbx_seq_one_letter_code
_entity_poly.pdbx_strand_id
1 'polypeptide(L)'
;MEAPFKGIIEDFKGRFQCYKQDWICDICSGPRTPALGRELFLAALSWVCVWTGFFLVVLAIFNACSIISRFTRIAGELFAMLITVLFFQEAVKVLLSLPSKTDCKFGAAELNMTEEFQFRWLYTNGLLAIIFSIGLLFTALISRRARAWKYGTGWLRGFIADYGIPLMVVLWTALSYAVPRKVPDGIPRRLFSPLPWEPESLYHWTVVKDMWKVPPAFVFGASIPALMIAGLYFFDHSVAAQMTQQKKFNLQKPSAYHYDVFLLGIMTLICGLLGLPPSNGVLPQSPMHTKSLAVLKKKVRIIYCVRTPGS
;
A
#
# COMPACT_ATOMS: atom_id res chain seq x y z
N MET A 1 -52.92 -17.86 0.93
CA MET A 1 -52.31 -17.13 -0.19
C MET A 1 -50.82 -17.05 0.08
N GLU A 2 -50.02 -17.93 -0.53
CA GLU A 2 -48.57 -17.87 -0.40
C GLU A 2 -48.05 -16.64 -1.15
N ALA A 3 -47.11 -15.92 -0.53
CA ALA A 3 -46.55 -14.70 -1.10
C ALA A 3 -45.81 -15.01 -2.42
N PRO A 4 -46.06 -14.26 -3.50
CA PRO A 4 -45.26 -14.39 -4.70
C PRO A 4 -43.80 -14.10 -4.33
N PHE A 5 -42.85 -14.83 -4.94
CA PHE A 5 -41.40 -14.74 -4.71
C PHE A 5 -40.82 -15.48 -3.50
N LYS A 6 -41.61 -16.17 -2.66
CA LYS A 6 -41.07 -16.94 -1.51
C LYS A 6 -40.05 -18.00 -1.95
N GLY A 7 -40.32 -18.72 -3.05
CA GLY A 7 -39.39 -19.71 -3.61
C GLY A 7 -38.09 -19.11 -4.15
N ILE A 8 -38.13 -17.89 -4.72
CA ILE A 8 -36.94 -17.20 -5.21
C ILE A 8 -36.05 -16.74 -4.05
N ILE A 9 -36.66 -16.28 -2.95
CA ILE A 9 -35.94 -15.87 -1.74
C ILE A 9 -35.27 -17.07 -1.08
N GLU A 10 -35.95 -18.23 -1.03
CA GLU A 10 -35.37 -19.46 -0.50
C GLU A 10 -34.23 -19.99 -1.39
N ASP A 11 -34.36 -19.92 -2.72
CA ASP A 11 -33.28 -20.32 -3.65
C ASP A 11 -32.05 -19.40 -3.52
N PHE A 12 -32.26 -18.09 -3.39
CA PHE A 12 -31.17 -17.12 -3.18
C PHE A 12 -30.46 -17.33 -1.83
N LYS A 13 -31.22 -17.62 -0.78
CA LYS A 13 -30.68 -17.84 0.57
C LYS A 13 -29.90 -19.15 0.65
N GLY A 14 -30.36 -20.19 -0.05
CA GLY A 14 -29.65 -21.46 -0.22
C GLY A 14 -28.33 -21.30 -0.99
N ARG A 15 -28.36 -20.61 -2.14
CA ARG A 15 -27.15 -20.35 -2.94
C ARG A 15 -26.15 -19.45 -2.22
N PHE A 16 -26.62 -18.45 -1.48
CA PHE A 16 -25.74 -17.55 -0.73
C PHE A 16 -24.96 -18.29 0.37
N GLN A 17 -25.57 -19.26 1.07
CA GLN A 17 -24.84 -20.09 2.03
C GLN A 17 -23.81 -20.98 1.32
N CYS A 18 -24.14 -21.53 0.16
CA CYS A 18 -23.19 -22.32 -0.65
C CYS A 18 -21.97 -21.49 -1.07
N TYR A 19 -22.17 -20.27 -1.59
CA TYR A 19 -21.07 -19.36 -1.93
C TYR A 19 -20.25 -18.91 -0.72
N LYS A 20 -20.89 -18.73 0.44
CA LYS A 20 -20.22 -18.37 1.69
C LYS A 20 -19.32 -19.50 2.17
N GLN A 21 -19.78 -20.75 2.09
CA GLN A 21 -18.99 -21.93 2.43
C GLN A 21 -17.82 -22.13 1.45
N ASP A 22 -18.03 -21.95 0.14
CA ASP A 22 -16.96 -22.03 -0.87
C ASP A 22 -15.88 -20.98 -0.62
N TRP A 23 -16.27 -19.72 -0.34
CA TRP A 23 -15.33 -18.65 0.01
C TRP A 23 -14.53 -18.96 1.28
N ILE A 24 -15.18 -19.50 2.31
CA ILE A 24 -14.50 -19.86 3.57
C ILE A 24 -13.56 -21.05 3.36
N CYS A 25 -13.95 -22.04 2.56
CA CYS A 25 -13.10 -23.19 2.22
C CYS A 25 -11.87 -22.78 1.41
N ASP A 26 -12.01 -21.83 0.48
CA ASP A 26 -10.91 -21.33 -0.35
C ASP A 26 -9.92 -20.47 0.47
N ILE A 27 -10.43 -19.70 1.44
CA ILE A 27 -9.62 -18.94 2.40
C ILE A 27 -8.91 -19.85 3.41
N CYS A 28 -9.56 -20.90 3.91
CA CYS A 28 -8.98 -21.82 4.90
C CYS A 28 -8.03 -22.85 4.28
N SER A 29 -8.21 -23.21 3.01
CA SER A 29 -7.37 -24.22 2.34
C SER A 29 -6.16 -23.60 1.63
N GLY A 30 -6.11 -22.28 1.46
CA GLY A 30 -5.26 -21.65 0.46
C GLY A 30 -5.66 -22.09 -0.97
N PRO A 31 -5.32 -21.32 -2.00
CA PRO A 31 -5.74 -21.65 -3.36
C PRO A 31 -5.15 -23.01 -3.79
N ARG A 32 -5.98 -24.06 -3.82
CA ARG A 32 -5.65 -25.33 -4.48
C ARG A 32 -5.79 -25.12 -5.99
N THR A 33 -4.85 -24.38 -6.57
CA THR A 33 -4.62 -24.46 -8.01
C THR A 33 -3.94 -25.80 -8.32
N PRO A 34 -4.40 -26.54 -9.35
CA PRO A 34 -3.71 -27.75 -9.76
C PRO A 34 -2.35 -27.38 -10.38
N ALA A 35 -1.30 -28.05 -9.90
CA ALA A 35 -0.01 -28.28 -10.56
C ALA A 35 1.07 -27.16 -10.63
N LEU A 36 0.89 -25.97 -10.06
CA LEU A 36 1.96 -24.95 -10.04
C LEU A 36 2.54 -24.80 -8.63
N GLY A 37 3.68 -25.47 -8.36
CA GLY A 37 4.36 -25.40 -7.07
C GLY A 37 4.68 -23.97 -6.64
N ARG A 38 4.90 -23.74 -5.33
CA ARG A 38 5.21 -22.41 -4.75
C ARG A 38 6.31 -21.65 -5.51
N GLU A 39 7.28 -22.38 -6.05
CA GLU A 39 8.40 -21.86 -6.87
C GLU A 39 7.96 -21.29 -8.23
N LEU A 40 6.97 -21.90 -8.90
CA LEU A 40 6.49 -21.46 -10.21
C LEU A 40 5.41 -20.37 -10.12
N PHE A 41 4.83 -20.13 -8.94
CA PHE A 41 3.87 -19.04 -8.72
C PHE A 41 4.51 -17.66 -8.97
N LEU A 42 5.74 -17.45 -8.50
CA LEU A 42 6.49 -16.22 -8.74
C LEU A 42 6.81 -16.03 -10.23
N ALA A 43 7.16 -17.11 -10.93
CA ALA A 43 7.35 -17.10 -12.38
C ALA A 43 6.06 -16.76 -13.14
N ALA A 44 4.90 -17.29 -12.70
CA ALA A 44 3.61 -16.95 -13.31
C ALA A 44 3.21 -15.48 -13.08
N LEU A 45 3.43 -14.95 -11.87
CA LEU A 45 3.22 -13.52 -11.57
C LEU A 45 4.14 -12.62 -12.40
N SER A 46 5.37 -13.06 -12.62
CA SER A 46 6.34 -12.37 -13.47
C SER A 46 5.85 -12.25 -14.92
N TRP A 47 5.25 -13.31 -15.47
CA TRP A 47 4.60 -13.25 -16.79
C TRP A 47 3.41 -12.29 -16.83
N VAL A 48 2.58 -12.24 -15.77
CA VAL A 48 1.50 -11.24 -15.67
C VAL A 48 2.07 -9.81 -15.70
N CYS A 49 3.19 -9.56 -15.00
CA CYS A 49 3.84 -8.25 -14.98
C CYS A 49 4.43 -7.88 -16.35
N VAL A 50 5.05 -8.84 -17.06
CA VAL A 50 5.58 -8.62 -18.41
C VAL A 50 4.46 -8.25 -19.39
N TRP A 51 3.33 -8.97 -19.38
CA TRP A 51 2.17 -8.61 -20.20
C TRP A 51 1.58 -7.26 -19.80
N THR A 52 1.56 -6.93 -18.51
CA THR A 52 1.07 -5.64 -18.00
C THR A 52 1.92 -4.49 -18.53
N GLY A 53 3.26 -4.61 -18.44
CA GLY A 53 4.19 -3.63 -18.97
C GLY A 53 4.07 -3.47 -20.48
N PHE A 54 3.90 -4.58 -21.21
CA PHE A 54 3.64 -4.56 -22.65
C PHE A 54 2.35 -3.79 -22.98
N PHE A 55 1.23 -4.09 -22.32
CA PHE A 55 -0.02 -3.37 -22.54
C PHE A 55 0.08 -1.88 -22.19
N LEU A 56 0.81 -1.51 -21.13
CA LEU A 56 1.04 -0.10 -20.78
C LEU A 56 1.85 0.64 -21.86
N VAL A 57 2.88 0.02 -22.42
CA VAL A 57 3.65 0.59 -23.53
C VAL A 57 2.78 0.76 -24.78
N VAL A 58 1.97 -0.26 -25.10
CA VAL A 58 1.01 -0.21 -26.22
C VAL A 58 0.00 0.93 -26.02
N LEU A 59 -0.58 1.07 -24.84
CA LEU A 59 -1.50 2.15 -24.50
C LEU A 59 -0.84 3.54 -24.60
N ALA A 60 0.43 3.66 -24.21
CA ALA A 60 1.19 4.90 -24.34
C ALA A 60 1.40 5.31 -25.81
N ILE A 61 1.71 4.35 -26.68
CA ILE A 61 1.89 4.58 -28.14
C ILE A 61 0.56 4.98 -28.80
N PHE A 62 -0.54 4.31 -28.44
CA PHE A 62 -1.88 4.59 -29.00
C PHE A 62 -2.54 5.87 -28.46
N ASN A 63 -1.80 6.76 -27.81
CA ASN A 63 -2.30 8.05 -27.30
C ASN A 63 -3.53 7.88 -26.36
N ALA A 64 -3.56 6.80 -25.57
CA ALA A 64 -4.63 6.56 -24.61
C ALA A 64 -4.68 7.64 -23.52
N CYS A 65 -3.61 8.42 -23.34
CA CYS A 65 -3.58 9.54 -22.40
C CYS A 65 -4.57 10.66 -22.74
N SER A 66 -5.19 10.69 -23.92
CA SER A 66 -6.30 11.61 -24.20
C SER A 66 -7.53 11.36 -23.28
N ILE A 67 -7.66 10.15 -22.73
CA ILE A 67 -8.69 9.80 -21.72
C ILE A 67 -8.49 10.56 -20.41
N ILE A 68 -7.26 10.99 -20.08
CA ILE A 68 -6.99 11.73 -18.85
C ILE A 68 -7.72 13.06 -18.79
N SER A 69 -7.91 13.75 -19.92
CA SER A 69 -8.62 15.04 -19.93
C SER A 69 -10.13 14.88 -19.75
N ARG A 70 -10.67 13.66 -19.88
CA ARG A 70 -12.09 13.36 -19.67
C ARG A 70 -12.42 13.05 -18.21
N PHE A 71 -11.41 12.79 -17.37
CA PHE A 71 -11.62 12.56 -15.94
C PHE A 71 -12.04 13.84 -15.22
N THR A 72 -13.20 13.79 -14.56
CA THR A 72 -13.75 14.94 -13.84
C THR A 72 -13.07 15.07 -12.47
N ARG A 73 -12.98 16.31 -11.99
CA ARG A 73 -12.48 16.62 -10.64
C ARG A 73 -13.25 15.88 -9.54
N ILE A 74 -14.55 15.67 -9.73
CA ILE A 74 -15.42 14.95 -8.78
C ILE A 74 -14.97 13.49 -8.65
N ALA A 75 -14.67 12.83 -9.77
CA ALA A 75 -14.19 11.44 -9.75
C ALA A 75 -12.86 11.32 -8.97
N GLY A 76 -11.93 12.26 -9.17
CA GLY A 76 -10.67 12.29 -8.42
C GLY A 76 -10.86 12.52 -6.90
N GLU A 77 -11.77 13.42 -6.51
CA GLU A 77 -12.07 13.67 -5.09
C GLU A 77 -12.76 12.47 -4.42
N LEU A 78 -13.68 11.78 -5.12
CA LEU A 78 -14.32 10.55 -4.63
C LEU A 78 -13.33 9.38 -4.50
N PHE A 79 -12.45 9.22 -5.49
CA PHE A 79 -11.44 8.17 -5.45
C PHE A 79 -10.42 8.40 -4.31
N ALA A 80 -9.99 9.64 -4.12
CA ALA A 80 -9.15 9.99 -2.97
C ALA A 80 -9.86 9.67 -1.64
N MET A 81 -11.16 9.94 -1.54
CA MET A 81 -11.95 9.60 -0.35
C MET A 81 -12.02 8.08 -0.13
N LEU A 82 -12.28 7.29 -1.17
CA LEU A 82 -12.27 5.82 -1.10
C LEU A 82 -10.93 5.29 -0.55
N ILE A 83 -9.82 5.75 -1.11
CA ILE A 83 -8.48 5.32 -0.71
C ILE A 83 -8.18 5.70 0.74
N THR A 84 -8.63 6.88 1.21
CA THR A 84 -8.47 7.25 2.62
C THR A 84 -9.25 6.35 3.56
N VAL A 85 -10.45 5.89 3.17
CA VAL A 85 -11.24 4.95 3.97
C VAL A 85 -10.55 3.58 4.01
N LEU A 86 -10.04 3.08 2.88
CA LEU A 86 -9.30 1.82 2.82
C LEU A 86 -8.04 1.85 3.69
N PHE A 87 -7.25 2.93 3.63
CA PHE A 87 -6.07 3.06 4.49
C PHE A 87 -6.44 3.13 5.98
N PHE A 88 -7.55 3.77 6.34
CA PHE A 88 -8.02 3.80 7.72
C PHE A 88 -8.46 2.41 8.20
N GLN A 89 -9.17 1.66 7.35
CA GLN A 89 -9.59 0.29 7.64
C GLN A 89 -8.38 -0.64 7.85
N GLU A 90 -7.38 -0.58 6.96
CA GLU A 90 -6.16 -1.39 7.13
C GLU A 90 -5.35 -0.98 8.37
N ALA A 91 -5.27 0.32 8.69
CA ALA A 91 -4.63 0.77 9.92
C ALA A 91 -5.33 0.22 11.17
N VAL A 92 -6.67 0.24 11.21
CA VAL A 92 -7.46 -0.33 12.31
C VAL A 92 -7.30 -1.84 12.37
N LYS A 93 -7.33 -2.54 11.23
CA LYS A 93 -7.14 -3.98 11.14
C LYS A 93 -5.76 -4.41 11.64
N VAL A 94 -4.70 -3.70 11.25
CA VAL A 94 -3.34 -3.93 11.76
C VAL A 94 -3.33 -3.74 13.27
N LEU A 95 -3.91 -2.65 13.79
CA LEU A 95 -3.97 -2.36 15.22
C LEU A 95 -4.67 -3.48 16.01
N LEU A 96 -5.77 -4.01 15.50
CA LEU A 96 -6.53 -5.11 16.12
C LEU A 96 -5.87 -6.48 15.95
N SER A 97 -5.08 -6.67 14.90
CA SER A 97 -4.37 -7.93 14.65
C SER A 97 -3.11 -8.10 15.50
N LEU A 98 -2.54 -7.00 16.01
CA LEU A 98 -1.31 -7.01 16.80
C LEU A 98 -1.43 -7.83 18.10
N PRO A 99 -2.51 -7.74 18.89
CA PRO A 99 -2.74 -8.64 20.02
C PRO A 99 -2.94 -10.10 19.57
N SER A 100 -3.75 -10.34 18.53
CA SER A 100 -4.16 -11.71 18.16
C SER A 100 -3.06 -12.55 17.47
N LYS A 101 -2.10 -11.94 16.77
CA LYS A 101 -1.03 -12.67 16.05
C LYS A 101 0.03 -13.27 16.96
N THR A 102 0.07 -12.90 18.23
CA THR A 102 1.08 -13.39 19.18
C THR A 102 0.91 -14.87 19.53
N ASP A 103 -0.21 -15.49 19.18
CA ASP A 103 -0.50 -16.91 19.44
C ASP A 103 0.01 -17.88 18.34
N CYS A 104 0.56 -17.39 17.21
CA CYS A 104 0.74 -18.23 16.00
C CYS A 104 2.14 -18.26 15.36
N LYS A 105 3.21 -17.86 16.04
CA LYS A 105 4.58 -17.97 15.47
C LYS A 105 5.66 -18.61 16.35
N PHE A 106 5.34 -19.06 17.56
CA PHE A 106 6.23 -19.95 18.29
C PHE A 106 5.64 -21.34 18.30
N GLY A 107 6.34 -22.27 17.63
CA GLY A 107 5.99 -23.67 17.63
C GLY A 107 5.85 -24.23 19.04
N ALA A 108 5.06 -25.27 19.14
CA ALA A 108 4.81 -26.08 20.32
C ALA A 108 6.09 -26.71 20.90
N ALA A 109 6.96 -25.90 21.51
CA ALA A 109 8.13 -26.37 22.24
C ALA A 109 8.29 -25.56 23.52
N GLU A 110 7.83 -26.19 24.59
CA GLU A 110 8.25 -26.03 25.99
C GLU A 110 8.14 -24.64 26.62
N LEU A 111 7.05 -24.42 27.36
CA LEU A 111 7.10 -24.25 28.82
C LEU A 111 5.67 -24.07 29.34
N ASN A 112 5.31 -24.87 30.35
CA ASN A 112 4.12 -24.65 31.19
C ASN A 112 4.18 -23.23 31.78
N MET A 113 3.64 -22.26 31.05
CA MET A 113 3.43 -20.90 31.51
C MET A 113 1.95 -20.73 31.73
N THR A 114 1.58 -20.56 33.00
CA THR A 114 0.24 -20.35 33.55
C THR A 114 -0.61 -19.46 32.64
N GLU A 115 -1.87 -19.85 32.38
CA GLU A 115 -2.82 -19.09 31.55
C GLU A 115 -2.95 -17.60 31.96
N GLU A 116 -2.67 -17.28 33.23
CA GLU A 116 -2.62 -15.91 33.74
C GLU A 116 -1.49 -15.04 33.14
N PHE A 117 -0.34 -15.63 32.80
CA PHE A 117 0.76 -14.90 32.17
C PHE A 117 0.45 -14.57 30.71
N GLN A 118 -0.28 -15.44 30.00
CA GLN A 118 -0.73 -15.19 28.63
C GLN A 118 -1.70 -14.01 28.57
N PHE A 119 -2.72 -13.98 29.43
CA PHE A 119 -3.68 -12.88 29.48
C PHE A 119 -3.03 -11.55 29.88
N ARG A 120 -2.20 -11.55 30.93
CA ARG A 120 -1.48 -10.34 31.39
C ARG A 120 -0.58 -9.78 30.29
N TRP A 121 0.07 -10.66 29.53
CA TRP A 121 1.05 -10.29 28.51
C TRP A 121 0.38 -9.82 27.21
N LEU A 122 -0.68 -10.51 26.76
CA LEU A 122 -1.53 -10.09 25.64
C LEU A 122 -2.17 -8.72 25.92
N TYR A 123 -2.70 -8.54 27.13
CA TYR A 123 -3.28 -7.27 27.55
C TYR A 123 -2.24 -6.15 27.62
N THR A 124 -1.06 -6.41 28.21
CA THR A 124 -0.01 -5.39 28.34
C THR A 124 0.57 -5.00 26.99
N ASN A 125 0.83 -5.97 26.09
CA ASN A 125 1.39 -5.70 24.77
C ASN A 125 0.36 -5.02 23.84
N GLY A 126 -0.90 -5.48 23.86
CA GLY A 126 -1.97 -4.87 23.09
C GLY A 126 -2.27 -3.44 23.55
N LEU A 127 -2.37 -3.21 24.86
CA LEU A 127 -2.57 -1.88 25.42
C LEU A 127 -1.39 -0.95 25.10
N LEU A 128 -0.15 -1.44 25.21
CA LEU A 128 1.04 -0.66 24.85
C LEU A 128 1.02 -0.28 23.36
N ALA A 129 0.70 -1.22 22.47
CA ALA A 129 0.61 -0.96 21.03
C ALA A 129 -0.45 0.12 20.71
N ILE A 130 -1.60 0.07 21.38
CA ILE A 130 -2.66 1.08 21.25
C ILE A 130 -2.18 2.44 21.77
N ILE A 131 -1.54 2.50 22.93
CA ILE A 131 -1.01 3.75 23.51
C ILE A 131 0.03 4.37 22.58
N PHE A 132 0.97 3.59 22.06
CA PHE A 132 2.00 4.08 21.13
C PHE A 132 1.40 4.55 19.81
N SER A 133 0.43 3.81 19.25
CA SER A 133 -0.24 4.18 17.98
C SER A 133 -1.05 5.48 18.13
N ILE A 134 -1.88 5.58 19.17
CA ILE A 134 -2.69 6.78 19.43
C ILE A 134 -1.79 7.97 19.82
N GLY A 135 -0.75 7.72 20.62
CA GLY A 135 0.22 8.73 21.03
C GLY A 135 0.98 9.33 19.83
N LEU A 136 1.47 8.49 18.92
CA LEU A 136 2.11 8.92 17.68
C LEU A 136 1.14 9.71 16.79
N LEU A 137 -0.10 9.23 16.62
CA LEU A 137 -1.12 9.95 15.84
C LEU A 137 -1.41 11.33 16.43
N PHE A 138 -1.65 11.41 17.74
CA PHE A 138 -2.00 12.67 18.43
C PHE A 138 -0.87 13.69 18.34
N THR A 139 0.36 13.26 18.63
CA THR A 139 1.56 14.12 18.56
C THR A 139 1.88 14.55 17.12
N ALA A 140 1.72 13.68 16.12
CA ALA A 140 1.87 14.04 14.71
C ALA A 140 0.83 15.08 14.26
N LEU A 141 -0.42 14.96 14.72
CA LEU A 141 -1.48 15.94 14.44
C LEU A 141 -1.19 17.30 15.07
N ILE A 142 -0.65 17.32 16.30
CA ILE A 142 -0.19 18.55 16.96
C ILE A 142 0.98 19.16 16.18
N SER A 143 1.95 18.36 15.76
CA SER A 143 3.11 18.84 14.99
C SER A 143 2.69 19.49 13.68
N ARG A 144 1.67 18.94 13.00
CA ARG A 144 1.10 19.56 11.79
C ARG A 144 0.41 20.89 12.08
N ARG A 145 -0.15 21.07 13.28
CA ARG A 145 -0.74 22.34 13.74
C ARG A 145 0.30 23.33 14.27
N ALA A 146 1.57 22.94 14.42
CA ALA A 146 2.62 23.78 14.97
C ALA A 146 2.78 25.11 14.20
N ARG A 147 2.55 25.12 12.88
CA ARG A 147 2.60 26.35 12.07
C ARG A 147 1.59 27.44 12.52
N ALA A 148 0.51 27.07 13.20
CA ALA A 148 -0.50 28.00 13.72
C ALA A 148 -0.29 28.34 15.21
N TRP A 149 0.74 27.82 15.87
CA TRP A 149 1.02 28.15 17.26
C TRP A 149 1.40 29.62 17.43
N LYS A 150 0.79 30.24 18.45
CA LYS A 150 1.07 31.62 18.88
C LYS A 150 2.38 31.72 19.66
N TYR A 151 2.85 30.61 20.21
CA TYR A 151 4.05 30.51 21.03
C TYR A 151 5.16 29.81 20.24
N GLY A 152 6.36 30.39 20.25
CA GLY A 152 7.55 29.84 19.60
C GLY A 152 8.22 30.79 18.61
N THR A 153 9.54 30.67 18.47
CA THR A 153 10.30 31.43 17.48
C THR A 153 9.92 31.00 16.07
N GLY A 154 9.94 31.94 15.12
CA GLY A 154 9.51 31.69 13.73
C GLY A 154 10.28 30.55 13.04
N TRP A 155 11.56 30.40 13.38
CA TRP A 155 12.44 29.36 12.86
C TRP A 155 12.07 27.95 13.36
N LEU A 156 11.92 27.79 14.69
CA LEU A 156 11.57 26.51 15.32
C LEU A 156 10.17 26.03 14.89
N ARG A 157 9.23 26.96 14.73
CA ARG A 157 7.88 26.67 14.23
C ARG A 157 7.88 26.16 12.79
N GLY A 158 8.76 26.70 11.94
CA GLY A 158 8.94 26.23 10.57
C GLY A 158 9.48 24.80 10.55
N PHE A 159 10.55 24.55 11.32
CA PHE A 159 11.19 23.24 11.42
C PHE A 159 10.22 22.14 11.90
N ILE A 160 9.48 22.37 12.99
CA ILE A 160 8.52 21.40 13.55
C ILE A 160 7.33 21.17 12.61
N ALA A 161 6.93 22.19 11.83
CA ALA A 161 5.84 22.04 10.86
C ALA A 161 6.25 21.19 9.65
N ASP A 162 7.50 21.32 9.18
CA ASP A 162 7.98 20.66 7.97
C ASP A 162 8.51 19.25 8.26
N TYR A 163 9.21 19.05 9.38
CA TYR A 163 9.78 17.76 9.80
C TYR A 163 9.00 17.08 10.93
N GLY A 164 7.80 17.56 11.26
CA GLY A 164 7.03 17.10 12.40
C GLY A 164 6.73 15.61 12.42
N ILE A 165 6.27 15.07 11.29
CA ILE A 165 5.91 13.65 11.17
C ILE A 165 7.14 12.74 11.37
N PRO A 166 8.25 12.88 10.62
CA PRO A 166 9.44 12.05 10.85
C PRO A 166 10.04 12.25 12.25
N LEU A 167 10.03 13.47 12.79
CA LEU A 167 10.50 13.73 14.14
C LEU A 167 9.67 12.97 15.20
N MET A 168 8.34 12.94 15.08
CA MET A 168 7.49 12.17 16.00
C MET A 168 7.71 10.67 15.87
N VAL A 169 7.94 10.15 14.66
CA VAL A 169 8.30 8.73 14.46
C VAL A 169 9.58 8.40 15.21
N VAL A 170 10.63 9.23 15.09
CA VAL A 170 11.90 9.02 15.80
C VAL A 170 11.71 9.10 17.32
N LEU A 171 10.98 10.10 17.82
CA LEU A 171 10.74 10.26 19.27
C LEU A 171 9.98 9.08 19.87
N TRP A 172 8.88 8.64 19.24
CA TRP A 172 8.10 7.51 19.73
C TRP A 172 8.83 6.18 19.56
N THR A 173 9.66 6.04 18.53
CA THR A 173 10.56 4.90 18.39
C THR A 173 11.58 4.90 19.53
N ALA A 174 12.25 6.02 19.81
CA ALA A 174 13.20 6.15 20.92
C ALA A 174 12.53 5.87 22.28
N LEU A 175 11.31 6.35 22.51
CA LEU A 175 10.53 6.03 23.71
C LEU A 175 10.22 4.54 23.81
N SER A 176 9.96 3.87 22.68
CA SER A 176 9.77 2.41 22.64
C SER A 176 11.04 1.64 23.02
N TYR A 177 12.22 2.16 22.65
CA TYR A 177 13.51 1.62 23.08
C TYR A 177 13.83 1.93 24.56
N ALA A 178 13.39 3.08 25.06
CA ALA A 178 13.69 3.54 26.41
C ALA A 178 12.89 2.86 27.52
N VAL A 179 11.77 2.18 27.21
CA VAL A 179 10.97 1.41 28.18
C VAL A 179 11.54 -0.01 28.32
N PRO A 180 12.37 -0.30 29.35
CA PRO A 180 13.01 -1.59 29.52
C PRO A 180 12.20 -2.35 30.56
N ARG A 181 11.20 -3.11 30.10
CA ARG A 181 10.66 -4.21 30.91
C ARG A 181 11.05 -5.49 30.21
N LYS A 182 11.61 -6.44 30.97
CA LYS A 182 11.98 -7.80 30.53
C LYS A 182 10.95 -8.32 29.52
N VAL A 183 11.25 -8.23 28.23
CA VAL A 183 10.40 -8.80 27.19
C VAL A 183 11.27 -9.74 26.38
N PRO A 184 10.91 -11.02 26.29
CA PRO A 184 11.64 -11.99 25.47
C PRO A 184 11.58 -11.61 23.99
N ASP A 185 12.65 -11.95 23.26
CA ASP A 185 12.94 -11.57 21.87
C ASP A 185 11.95 -12.13 20.81
N GLY A 186 10.88 -12.80 21.24
CA GLY A 186 9.97 -13.57 20.38
C GLY A 186 8.83 -12.77 19.72
N ILE A 187 8.69 -11.46 19.98
CA ILE A 187 7.69 -10.63 19.30
C ILE A 187 8.40 -9.67 18.35
N PRO A 188 8.09 -9.68 17.04
CA PRO A 188 8.51 -8.61 16.15
C PRO A 188 7.69 -7.36 16.46
N ARG A 189 8.05 -6.65 17.54
CA ARG A 189 7.62 -5.25 17.80
C ARG A 189 8.28 -4.28 16.83
N ARG A 190 9.14 -4.79 15.95
CA ARG A 190 10.03 -4.05 15.08
C ARG A 190 9.91 -4.65 13.69
N LEU A 191 10.00 -3.78 12.69
CA LEU A 191 10.10 -4.22 11.32
C LEU A 191 11.45 -4.93 11.16
N PHE A 192 11.42 -6.25 10.99
CA PHE A 192 12.59 -7.01 10.57
C PHE A 192 12.66 -6.95 9.05
N SER A 193 13.60 -6.16 8.53
CA SER A 193 13.97 -6.22 7.11
C SER A 193 15.17 -7.16 6.98
N PRO A 194 15.04 -8.28 6.26
CA PRO A 194 16.20 -9.10 5.93
C PRO A 194 17.23 -8.24 5.18
N LEU A 195 18.51 -8.55 5.34
CA LEU A 195 19.58 -7.81 4.67
C LEU A 195 19.51 -8.08 3.16
N PRO A 196 19.82 -7.10 2.28
CA PRO A 196 19.70 -7.27 0.83
C PRO A 196 20.56 -8.43 0.27
N TRP A 197 21.63 -8.77 0.98
CA TRP A 197 22.64 -9.78 0.65
C TRP A 197 22.40 -11.15 1.33
N GLU A 198 21.30 -11.33 2.06
CA GLU A 198 20.91 -12.64 2.57
C GLU A 198 20.40 -13.57 1.45
N PRO A 199 20.61 -14.89 1.56
CA PRO A 199 20.23 -15.85 0.52
C PRO A 199 18.72 -15.87 0.23
N GLU A 200 17.87 -15.52 1.19
CA GLU A 200 16.42 -15.35 0.98
C GLU A 200 16.08 -14.20 0.02
N SER A 201 16.92 -13.16 -0.06
CA SER A 201 16.74 -12.00 -0.96
C SER A 201 17.28 -12.26 -2.38
N LEU A 202 18.32 -13.09 -2.50
CA LEU A 202 18.99 -13.40 -3.78
C LEU A 202 18.12 -14.21 -4.75
N TYR A 203 17.06 -14.87 -4.27
CA TYR A 203 16.12 -15.65 -5.09
C TYR A 203 15.45 -14.84 -6.21
N HIS A 204 15.26 -13.53 -6.04
CA HIS A 204 14.65 -12.66 -7.07
C HIS A 204 15.45 -12.64 -8.38
N TRP A 205 16.78 -12.79 -8.31
CA TRP A 205 17.63 -12.81 -9.51
C TRP A 205 17.54 -14.12 -10.31
N THR A 206 17.05 -15.20 -9.71
CA THR A 206 16.88 -16.50 -10.38
C THR A 206 15.52 -16.66 -11.08
N VAL A 207 14.56 -15.77 -10.81
CA VAL A 207 13.18 -15.84 -11.34
C VAL A 207 13.14 -15.89 -12.88
N VAL A 208 14.00 -15.12 -13.56
CA VAL A 208 14.12 -15.15 -15.04
C VAL A 208 14.37 -16.56 -15.58
N LYS A 209 15.16 -17.38 -14.87
CA LYS A 209 15.49 -18.75 -15.30
C LYS A 209 14.29 -19.68 -15.16
N ASP A 210 13.44 -19.45 -14.17
CA ASP A 210 12.24 -20.24 -13.91
C ASP A 210 11.04 -19.81 -14.77
N MET A 211 11.04 -18.56 -15.27
CA MET A 211 10.06 -18.09 -16.25
C MET A 211 10.01 -18.93 -17.52
N TRP A 212 11.16 -19.44 -17.99
CA TRP A 212 11.24 -20.26 -19.20
C TRP A 212 10.64 -21.66 -19.04
N LYS A 213 10.50 -22.14 -17.80
CA LYS A 213 9.96 -23.48 -17.50
C LYS A 213 8.42 -23.51 -17.48
N VAL A 214 7.77 -22.36 -17.58
CA VAL A 214 6.30 -22.24 -17.49
C VAL A 214 5.66 -22.73 -18.80
N PRO A 215 4.63 -23.60 -18.75
CA PRO A 215 3.95 -24.05 -19.95
C PRO A 215 3.32 -22.86 -20.71
N PRO A 216 3.40 -22.82 -22.06
CA PRO A 216 2.91 -21.69 -22.85
C PRO A 216 1.44 -21.35 -22.62
N ALA A 217 0.60 -22.34 -22.28
CA ALA A 217 -0.80 -22.13 -21.95
C ALA A 217 -1.01 -21.16 -20.79
N PHE A 218 -0.17 -21.24 -19.74
CA PHE A 218 -0.23 -20.31 -18.61
C PHE A 218 0.30 -18.92 -18.97
N VAL A 219 1.29 -18.84 -19.86
CA VAL A 219 1.82 -17.58 -20.37
C VAL A 219 0.74 -16.79 -21.13
N PHE A 220 -0.04 -17.45 -21.98
CA PHE A 220 -1.15 -16.80 -22.69
C PHE A 220 -2.33 -16.50 -21.75
N GLY A 221 -2.63 -17.39 -20.80
CA GLY A 221 -3.67 -17.16 -19.79
C GLY A 221 -3.39 -15.96 -18.89
N ALA A 222 -2.10 -15.66 -18.63
CA ALA A 222 -1.67 -14.50 -17.85
C ALA A 222 -2.00 -13.14 -18.51
N SER A 223 -2.34 -13.11 -19.80
CA SER A 223 -2.70 -11.87 -20.50
C SER A 223 -4.01 -11.25 -19.99
N ILE A 224 -4.98 -12.07 -19.56
CA ILE A 224 -6.29 -11.60 -19.05
C ILE A 224 -6.13 -10.80 -17.75
N PRO A 225 -5.52 -11.33 -16.67
CA PRO A 225 -5.29 -10.55 -15.45
C PRO A 225 -4.32 -9.38 -15.70
N ALA A 226 -3.35 -9.52 -16.61
CA ALA A 226 -2.44 -8.44 -16.97
C ALA A 226 -3.17 -7.24 -17.59
N LEU A 227 -4.15 -7.47 -18.46
CA LEU A 227 -4.96 -6.40 -19.04
C LEU A 227 -5.75 -5.65 -17.97
N MET A 228 -6.32 -6.37 -16.99
CA MET A 228 -7.02 -5.76 -15.85
C MET A 228 -6.07 -4.90 -15.00
N ILE A 229 -4.88 -5.41 -14.69
CA ILE A 229 -3.86 -4.68 -13.90
C ILE A 229 -3.35 -3.46 -14.69
N ALA A 230 -3.12 -3.59 -15.99
CA ALA A 230 -2.69 -2.48 -16.85
C ALA A 230 -3.72 -1.34 -16.84
N GLY A 231 -5.02 -1.67 -16.89
CA GLY A 231 -6.10 -0.70 -16.75
C GLY A 231 -6.08 0.01 -15.39
N LEU A 232 -5.89 -0.74 -14.30
CA LEU A 232 -5.77 -0.19 -12.95
C LEU A 232 -4.55 0.74 -12.82
N TYR A 233 -3.41 0.35 -13.37
CA TYR A 233 -2.17 1.14 -13.31
C TYR A 233 -2.26 2.43 -14.11
N PHE A 234 -2.84 2.34 -15.30
CA PHE A 234 -3.14 3.51 -16.12
C PHE A 234 -4.08 4.47 -15.36
N PHE A 235 -5.09 3.93 -14.68
CA PHE A 235 -6.03 4.71 -13.88
C PHE A 235 -5.35 5.37 -12.67
N ASP A 236 -4.62 4.62 -11.85
CA ASP A 236 -3.93 5.13 -10.67
C ASP A 236 -2.92 6.23 -11.03
N HIS A 237 -2.13 6.01 -12.08
CA HIS A 237 -1.20 7.00 -12.59
C HIS A 237 -1.92 8.28 -13.05
N SER A 238 -3.03 8.12 -13.78
CA SER A 238 -3.82 9.23 -14.26
C SER A 238 -4.41 10.06 -13.12
N VAL A 239 -4.95 9.42 -12.08
CA VAL A 239 -5.52 10.14 -10.93
C VAL A 239 -4.42 10.80 -10.10
N ALA A 240 -3.30 10.12 -9.85
CA ALA A 240 -2.17 10.69 -9.14
C ALA A 240 -1.59 11.93 -9.86
N ALA A 241 -1.47 11.87 -11.18
CA ALA A 241 -1.00 12.99 -12.00
C ALA A 241 -1.97 14.20 -11.94
N GLN A 242 -3.28 13.97 -12.01
CA GLN A 242 -4.28 15.03 -11.87
C GLN A 242 -4.29 15.68 -10.47
N MET A 243 -4.11 14.89 -9.42
CA MET A 243 -4.07 15.41 -8.04
C MET A 243 -2.85 16.29 -7.78
N THR A 244 -1.71 15.99 -8.41
CA THR A 244 -0.47 16.79 -8.26
C THR A 244 -0.46 18.02 -9.17
N GLN A 245 -1.10 17.95 -10.34
CA GLN A 245 -1.09 19.02 -11.33
C GLN A 245 -2.31 19.94 -11.27
N GLN A 246 -2.90 20.11 -10.09
CA GLN A 246 -3.96 21.09 -9.91
C GLN A 246 -3.49 22.49 -10.29
N LYS A 247 -4.33 23.25 -10.99
CA LYS A 247 -4.10 24.66 -11.35
C LYS A 247 -3.71 25.53 -10.14
N LYS A 248 -4.08 25.12 -8.93
CA LYS A 248 -3.71 25.74 -7.64
C LYS A 248 -2.20 25.80 -7.38
N PHE A 249 -1.41 24.90 -7.95
CA PHE A 249 0.04 24.80 -7.70
C PHE A 249 0.90 25.58 -8.70
N ASN A 250 0.29 26.22 -9.69
CA ASN A 250 0.92 27.07 -10.71
C ASN A 250 2.29 26.54 -11.19
N LEU A 251 2.27 25.33 -11.76
CA LEU A 251 3.48 24.64 -12.22
C LEU A 251 4.12 25.39 -13.39
N GLN A 252 5.43 25.59 -13.34
CA GLN A 252 6.20 26.33 -14.35
C GLN A 252 6.59 25.46 -15.56
N LYS A 253 6.67 24.14 -15.39
CA LYS A 253 7.05 23.19 -16.45
C LYS A 253 5.81 22.50 -17.02
N PRO A 254 5.77 22.23 -18.33
CA PRO A 254 4.65 21.51 -18.95
C PRO A 254 4.54 20.07 -18.42
N SER A 255 3.34 19.50 -18.46
CA SER A 255 3.06 18.12 -18.07
C SER A 255 3.43 17.14 -19.19
N ALA A 256 3.97 15.97 -18.83
CA ALA A 256 4.44 14.95 -19.78
C ALA A 256 3.77 13.58 -19.52
N TYR A 257 2.43 13.53 -19.54
CA TYR A 257 1.66 12.32 -19.17
C TYR A 257 2.01 11.07 -19.98
N HIS A 258 2.23 11.22 -21.29
CA HIS A 258 2.55 10.11 -22.18
C HIS A 258 3.88 9.46 -21.83
N TYR A 259 4.88 10.30 -21.53
CA TYR A 259 6.21 9.83 -21.17
C TYR A 259 6.18 9.11 -19.82
N ASP A 260 5.42 9.64 -18.85
CA ASP A 260 5.30 9.04 -17.53
C ASP A 260 4.61 7.66 -17.59
N VAL A 261 3.56 7.48 -18.42
CA VAL A 261 2.91 6.17 -18.64
C VAL A 261 3.82 5.20 -19.40
N PHE A 262 4.55 5.68 -20.40
CA PHE A 262 5.52 4.87 -21.13
C PHE A 262 6.65 4.36 -20.21
N LEU A 263 7.19 5.25 -19.37
CA LEU A 263 8.22 4.91 -18.40
C LEU A 263 7.69 3.92 -17.35
N LEU A 264 6.45 4.09 -16.89
CA LEU A 264 5.77 3.12 -16.03
C LEU A 264 5.68 1.74 -16.69
N GLY A 265 5.35 1.67 -17.98
CA GLY A 265 5.35 0.42 -18.75
C GLY A 265 6.72 -0.25 -18.81
N ILE A 266 7.79 0.52 -19.04
CA ILE A 266 9.16 -0.02 -19.05
C ILE A 266 9.56 -0.52 -17.66
N MET A 267 9.32 0.27 -16.61
CA MET A 267 9.69 -0.11 -15.24
C MET A 267 8.94 -1.34 -14.76
N THR A 268 7.65 -1.46 -15.09
CA THR A 268 6.85 -2.65 -14.76
C THR A 268 7.33 -3.91 -15.51
N LEU A 269 7.80 -3.77 -16.75
CA LEU A 269 8.43 -4.86 -17.50
C LEU A 269 9.73 -5.31 -16.83
N ILE A 270 10.61 -4.37 -16.44
CA ILE A 270 11.85 -4.68 -15.72
C ILE A 270 11.56 -5.35 -14.37
N CYS A 271 10.60 -4.83 -13.59
CA CYS A 271 10.15 -5.45 -12.34
C CYS A 271 9.61 -6.87 -12.58
N GLY A 272 8.84 -7.07 -13.64
CA GLY A 272 8.32 -8.38 -14.04
C GLY A 272 9.44 -9.39 -14.34
N LEU A 273 10.50 -8.98 -15.06
CA LEU A 273 11.65 -9.85 -15.31
C LEU A 273 12.40 -10.18 -14.01
N LEU A 274 12.54 -9.22 -13.10
CA LEU A 274 13.23 -9.42 -11.82
C LEU A 274 12.37 -10.12 -10.77
N GLY A 275 11.10 -10.45 -11.06
CA GLY A 275 10.16 -10.98 -10.08
C GLY A 275 9.85 -10.02 -8.93
N LEU A 276 10.08 -8.72 -9.14
CA LEU A 276 9.84 -7.67 -8.15
C LEU A 276 8.40 -7.18 -8.26
N PRO A 277 7.77 -6.79 -7.13
CA PRO A 277 6.46 -6.17 -7.17
C PRO A 277 6.54 -4.86 -7.98
N PRO A 278 5.68 -4.68 -9.00
CA PRO A 278 5.66 -3.46 -9.77
C PRO A 278 5.22 -2.26 -8.93
N SER A 279 5.80 -1.09 -9.19
CA SER A 279 5.50 0.15 -8.48
C SER A 279 4.50 1.00 -9.27
N ASN A 280 3.42 1.44 -8.62
CA ASN A 280 2.45 2.40 -9.17
C ASN A 280 2.50 3.74 -8.42
N GLY A 281 1.90 4.77 -9.03
CA GLY A 281 1.81 6.10 -8.43
C GLY A 281 1.01 6.11 -7.13
N VAL A 282 1.67 6.42 -6.02
CA VAL A 282 1.05 6.47 -4.69
C VAL A 282 0.21 7.74 -4.48
N LEU A 283 -1.09 7.55 -4.34
CA LEU A 283 -2.10 8.62 -4.29
C LEU A 283 -2.00 9.58 -3.10
N PRO A 284 -1.74 9.17 -1.84
CA PRO A 284 -1.61 10.11 -0.74
C PRO A 284 -0.24 10.81 -0.70
N GLN A 285 0.82 10.13 -1.13
CA GLN A 285 2.19 10.64 -1.04
C GLN A 285 2.49 11.68 -2.13
N SER A 286 2.03 11.45 -3.37
CA SER A 286 2.23 12.38 -4.49
C SER A 286 1.78 13.83 -4.21
N PRO A 287 0.55 14.09 -3.70
CA PRO A 287 0.11 15.44 -3.36
C PRO A 287 0.77 15.97 -2.08
N MET A 288 1.17 15.13 -1.13
CA MET A 288 1.90 15.58 0.07
C MET A 288 3.29 16.09 -0.31
N HIS A 289 4.00 15.36 -1.17
CA HIS A 289 5.30 15.78 -1.71
C HIS A 289 5.19 17.09 -2.50
N THR A 290 4.16 17.23 -3.33
CA THR A 290 3.92 18.47 -4.08
C THR A 290 3.64 19.66 -3.12
N LYS A 291 2.93 19.43 -2.02
CA LYS A 291 2.65 20.47 -1.00
C LYS A 291 3.87 20.84 -0.18
N SER A 292 4.79 19.91 0.10
CA SER A 292 6.03 20.22 0.82
C SER A 292 7.01 21.02 -0.04
N LEU A 293 7.00 20.82 -1.36
CA LEU A 293 7.82 21.59 -2.32
C LEU A 293 7.19 22.92 -2.76
N ALA A 294 5.97 23.21 -2.32
CA ALA A 294 5.25 24.41 -2.69
C ALA A 294 5.70 25.61 -1.83
N VAL A 295 6.33 26.60 -2.47
CA VAL A 295 6.75 27.85 -1.81
C VAL A 295 5.61 28.86 -1.88
N LEU A 296 5.12 29.29 -0.71
CA LEU A 296 4.14 30.37 -0.57
C LEU A 296 4.86 31.73 -0.57
N LYS A 297 4.78 32.48 -1.68
CA LYS A 297 5.28 33.86 -1.71
C LYS A 297 4.24 34.79 -1.07
N LYS A 298 4.65 35.57 -0.05
CA LYS A 298 3.74 36.36 0.81
C LYS A 298 3.18 37.65 0.17
N LYS A 299 3.71 38.11 -0.97
CA LYS A 299 3.33 39.41 -1.59
C LYS A 299 2.15 39.34 -2.58
N VAL A 300 1.86 38.18 -3.13
CA VAL A 300 0.65 37.88 -3.91
C VAL A 300 0.38 36.41 -3.61
N ARG A 301 -0.87 36.02 -3.32
CA ARG A 301 -1.25 34.65 -2.95
C ARG A 301 -1.08 33.67 -4.13
N ILE A 302 0.14 33.53 -4.64
CA ILE A 302 0.54 32.62 -5.71
C ILE A 302 1.50 31.62 -5.10
N ILE A 303 1.07 30.36 -5.12
CA ILE A 303 1.85 29.20 -4.72
C ILE A 303 2.62 28.77 -5.97
N TYR A 304 3.95 28.71 -5.89
CA TYR A 304 4.77 28.12 -6.95
C TYR A 304 5.41 26.85 -6.41
N CYS A 305 5.25 25.74 -7.11
CA CYS A 305 5.94 24.50 -6.78
C CYS A 305 7.27 24.42 -7.53
N VAL A 306 8.38 24.30 -6.79
CA VAL A 306 9.72 24.08 -7.37
C VAL A 306 9.93 22.57 -7.47
N ARG A 307 9.87 22.01 -8.68
CA ARG A 307 10.15 20.59 -8.92
C ARG A 307 11.67 20.36 -8.84
N THR A 308 12.15 19.72 -7.78
CA THR A 308 13.52 19.21 -7.69
C THR A 308 13.68 17.99 -8.60
N PRO A 309 14.81 17.84 -9.32
CA PRO A 309 15.06 16.70 -10.21
C PRO A 309 15.42 15.39 -9.47
N GLY A 310 15.09 15.26 -8.18
CA GLY A 310 15.50 14.13 -7.35
C GLY A 310 14.30 13.46 -6.67
N SER A 311 13.60 12.61 -7.41
CA SER A 311 12.89 11.40 -6.95
C SER A 311 12.24 10.73 -8.15
#